data_AF-A0A1I6U5X7-F1
#
_entry.id   AF-A0A1I6U5X7-F1
#
_cell.length_a   1.000
_cell.length_b   1.000
_cell.length_c   1.000
_cell.angle_alpha   90.00
_cell.angle_beta   90.00
_cell.angle_gamma   90.00
#
_symmetry.space_group_name_H-M   'P 1'
#
loop_
_entity.id
_entity.type
_entity.pdbx_description
1 polymer ?
#
loop_
_entity_poly.entity_id
_entity_poly.type
_entity_poly.pdbx_seq_one_letter_code
_entity_poly.pdbx_strand_id
1 'polypeptide(L)'
;MSWDIVLFNSKQKIESVAELDENLLEPTDFSRILESSFDRIKKDDNHREIIGTDFTIDFFANDEHSSNIMLSLYGENGLYELIELAKNHDWQIYDSGLDEMIDLENPENNGYDNHRKYVEQIMKK
;
A
#
# COMPACT_ATOMS: atom_id res chain seq x y z
N MET A 1 -9.61 -7.94 -5.81
CA MET A 1 -8.21 -7.70 -6.22
C MET A 1 -7.35 -7.67 -4.96
N SER A 2 -6.05 -7.91 -5.12
CA SER A 2 -5.08 -7.82 -4.04
C SER A 2 -3.79 -7.20 -4.57
N TRP A 3 -3.06 -6.52 -3.68
CA TRP A 3 -1.78 -5.87 -3.98
C TRP A 3 -0.76 -6.28 -2.91
N ASP A 4 0.48 -6.50 -3.33
CA ASP A 4 1.60 -6.73 -2.43
C ASP A 4 2.49 -5.49 -2.47
N ILE A 5 2.32 -4.66 -1.46
CA ILE A 5 2.77 -3.28 -1.44
C ILE A 5 4.03 -3.12 -0.59
N VAL A 6 4.97 -2.34 -1.09
CA VAL A 6 6.02 -1.70 -0.30
C VAL A 6 5.63 -0.24 -0.09
N LEU A 7 5.32 0.10 1.16
CA LEU A 7 5.08 1.48 1.58
C LEU A 7 6.39 2.06 2.14
N PHE A 8 6.80 3.22 1.67
CA PHE A 8 8.08 3.81 2.07
C PHE A 8 8.03 5.34 2.10
N ASN A 9 9.02 5.93 2.77
CA ASN A 9 9.17 7.38 2.88
C ASN A 9 10.52 7.81 2.29
N SER A 10 10.52 8.86 1.47
CA SER A 10 11.73 9.38 0.84
C SER A 10 11.64 10.88 0.59
N LYS A 11 12.78 11.57 0.70
CA LYS A 11 12.91 12.99 0.36
C LYS A 11 12.80 13.28 -1.14
N GLN A 12 12.89 12.26 -1.97
CA GLN A 12 12.70 12.38 -3.42
C GLN A 12 11.40 11.69 -3.84
N LYS A 13 10.74 12.25 -4.85
CA LYS A 13 9.68 11.54 -5.56
C LYS A 13 10.32 10.52 -6.51
N ILE A 14 9.87 9.29 -6.45
CA ILE A 14 10.37 8.15 -7.22
C ILE A 14 9.27 7.79 -8.23
N GLU A 15 9.57 7.95 -9.52
CA GLU A 15 8.67 7.52 -10.59
C GLU A 15 8.99 6.09 -11.05
N SER A 16 10.22 5.63 -10.80
CA SER A 16 10.68 4.26 -11.07
C SER A 16 11.64 3.80 -9.98
N VAL A 17 11.55 2.52 -9.57
CA VAL A 17 12.47 1.92 -8.58
C VAL A 17 13.94 2.05 -9.00
N ALA A 18 14.24 2.15 -10.30
CA ALA A 18 15.60 2.38 -10.80
C ALA A 18 16.22 3.73 -10.34
N GLU A 19 15.39 4.68 -9.91
CA GLU A 19 15.78 6.01 -9.43
C GLU A 19 15.98 6.04 -7.90
N LEU A 20 15.73 4.92 -7.21
CA LEU A 20 15.84 4.85 -5.76
C LEU A 20 17.27 5.15 -5.27
N ASP A 21 17.41 6.21 -4.48
CA ASP A 21 18.59 6.50 -3.68
C ASP A 21 18.29 6.17 -2.21
N GLU A 22 18.90 5.10 -1.71
CA GLU A 22 18.72 4.63 -0.33
C GLU A 22 19.10 5.69 0.72
N ASN A 23 19.99 6.63 0.38
CA ASN A 23 20.40 7.70 1.31
C ASN A 23 19.31 8.77 1.50
N LEU A 24 18.30 8.78 0.63
CA LEU A 24 17.17 9.70 0.69
C LEU A 24 15.94 9.07 1.33
N LEU A 25 16.00 7.79 1.75
CA LEU A 25 14.94 7.15 2.51
C LEU A 25 14.88 7.71 3.94
N GLU A 26 13.65 7.90 4.43
CA GLU A 26 13.42 8.45 5.76
C GLU A 26 12.90 7.38 6.73
N PRO A 27 13.59 7.16 7.87
CA PRO A 27 13.10 6.26 8.89
C PRO A 27 11.74 6.69 9.42
N THR A 28 10.77 5.79 9.39
CA THR A 28 9.39 6.05 9.76
C THR A 28 8.84 4.90 10.60
N ASP A 29 8.03 5.22 11.62
CA ASP A 29 7.32 4.24 12.44
C ASP A 29 5.98 3.87 11.77
N PHE A 30 6.07 3.15 10.66
CA PHE A 30 4.90 2.78 9.87
C PHE A 30 3.89 1.96 10.68
N SER A 31 4.37 0.99 11.48
CA SER A 31 3.52 0.12 12.28
C SER A 31 2.60 0.92 13.19
N ARG A 32 3.18 1.87 13.94
CA ARG A 32 2.41 2.69 14.88
C ARG A 32 1.43 3.61 14.17
N ILE A 33 1.84 4.21 13.05
CA ILE A 33 0.97 5.12 12.29
C ILE A 33 -0.21 4.35 11.70
N LEU A 34 0.04 3.21 11.04
CA LEU A 34 -1.01 2.31 10.56
C LEU A 34 -1.95 1.89 11.70
N GLU A 35 -1.40 1.44 12.83
CA GLU A 35 -2.22 1.04 13.98
C GLU A 35 -3.08 2.17 14.56
N SER A 36 -2.61 3.41 14.48
CA SER A 36 -3.35 4.58 14.96
C SER A 36 -4.36 5.14 13.96
N SER A 37 -4.26 4.74 12.69
CA SER A 37 -5.08 5.28 11.60
C SER A 37 -6.36 4.47 11.36
N PHE A 38 -6.48 3.26 11.93
CA PHE A 38 -7.62 2.38 11.72
C PHE A 38 -8.21 1.88 13.05
N ASP A 39 -9.54 1.91 13.15
CA ASP A 39 -10.25 1.56 14.39
C ASP A 39 -10.27 0.05 14.70
N ARG A 40 -10.23 -0.79 13.66
CA ARG A 40 -10.47 -2.22 13.76
C ARG A 40 -9.24 -3.00 13.32
N ILE A 41 -8.50 -3.49 14.30
CA ILE A 41 -7.25 -4.21 14.08
C ILE A 41 -7.24 -5.47 14.93
N LYS A 42 -7.05 -6.63 14.30
CA LYS A 42 -6.69 -7.86 15.00
C LYS A 42 -5.17 -7.91 15.15
N LYS A 43 -4.71 -8.31 16.34
CA LYS A 43 -3.30 -8.44 16.67
C LYS A 43 -3.02 -9.87 17.11
N ASP A 44 -2.05 -10.51 16.49
CA ASP A 44 -1.55 -11.83 16.87
C ASP A 44 -0.02 -11.79 16.85
N ASP A 45 0.61 -11.77 18.02
CA ASP A 45 2.05 -11.50 18.19
C ASP A 45 2.50 -10.21 17.46
N ASN A 46 3.33 -10.32 16.41
CA ASN A 46 3.73 -9.21 15.56
C ASN A 46 2.86 -9.07 14.30
N HIS A 47 1.95 -9.99 14.02
CA HIS A 47 1.02 -9.90 12.89
C HIS A 47 -0.14 -8.94 13.19
N ARG A 48 -0.53 -8.16 12.19
CA ARG A 48 -1.62 -7.19 12.22
C ARG A 48 -2.51 -7.40 11.01
N GLU A 49 -3.81 -7.51 11.25
CA GLU A 49 -4.86 -7.53 10.24
C GLU A 49 -5.79 -6.34 10.51
N ILE A 50 -5.72 -5.30 9.69
CA ILE A 50 -6.68 -4.18 9.67
C ILE A 50 -7.93 -4.64 8.93
N ILE A 51 -9.11 -4.37 9.50
CA ILE A 51 -10.39 -4.81 8.94
C ILE A 51 -11.27 -3.60 8.64
N GLY A 52 -11.34 -3.25 7.38
CA GLY A 52 -12.17 -2.17 6.87
C GLY A 52 -13.54 -2.62 6.36
N THR A 53 -14.20 -1.72 5.63
CA THR A 53 -15.44 -2.05 4.90
C THR A 53 -15.07 -2.63 3.54
N ASP A 54 -15.22 -3.94 3.40
CA ASP A 54 -14.90 -4.73 2.18
C ASP A 54 -13.41 -4.77 1.82
N PHE A 55 -12.53 -4.57 2.80
CA PHE A 55 -11.09 -4.77 2.62
C PHE A 55 -10.39 -5.26 3.90
N THR A 56 -9.22 -5.85 3.72
CA THR A 56 -8.25 -6.12 4.79
C THR A 56 -6.84 -5.67 4.38
N ILE A 57 -6.04 -5.27 5.36
CA ILE A 57 -4.62 -4.97 5.18
C ILE A 57 -3.84 -5.78 6.21
N ASP A 58 -2.96 -6.65 5.72
CA ASP A 58 -2.14 -7.52 6.54
C ASP A 58 -0.69 -7.06 6.53
N PHE A 59 -0.06 -7.03 7.70
CA PHE A 59 1.35 -6.67 7.84
C PHE A 59 1.97 -7.23 9.13
N PHE A 60 3.30 -7.23 9.16
CA PHE A 60 4.06 -7.55 10.36
C PHE A 60 4.57 -6.26 10.99
N ALA A 61 4.09 -5.97 12.19
CA ALA A 61 4.53 -4.83 12.96
C ALA A 61 5.99 -5.00 13.41
N ASN A 62 6.72 -3.89 13.32
CA ASN A 62 8.05 -3.71 13.88
C ASN A 62 8.02 -2.47 14.79
N ASP A 63 8.67 -2.56 15.96
CA ASP A 63 8.79 -1.46 16.93
C ASP A 63 9.94 -0.48 16.56
N GLU A 64 10.73 -0.81 15.54
CA GLU A 64 11.82 0.02 15.04
C GLU A 64 11.40 0.90 13.87
N HIS A 65 12.02 2.08 13.75
CA HIS A 65 11.85 2.91 12.56
C HIS A 65 12.52 2.21 11.37
N SER A 66 11.78 2.08 10.28
CA SER A 66 12.27 1.48 9.03
C SER A 66 12.12 2.46 7.87
N SER A 67 12.86 2.24 6.80
CA SER A 67 12.68 3.00 5.56
C SER A 67 11.43 2.58 4.78
N ASN A 68 10.94 1.37 5.03
CA ASN A 68 9.76 0.82 4.38
C ASN A 68 9.02 -0.20 5.28
N ILE A 69 7.80 -0.56 4.87
CA ILE A 69 7.05 -1.69 5.39
C ILE A 69 6.36 -2.43 4.24
N MET A 70 6.25 -3.75 4.36
CA MET A 70 5.50 -4.58 3.40
C MET A 70 4.08 -4.81 3.89
N LEU A 71 3.11 -4.63 3.00
CA LEU A 71 1.68 -4.77 3.27
C LEU A 71 1.06 -5.68 2.20
N SER A 72 0.18 -6.59 2.61
CA SER A 72 -0.71 -7.31 1.68
C SER A 72 -2.11 -6.72 1.79
N LEU A 73 -2.62 -6.18 0.69
CA LEU A 73 -3.91 -5.52 0.63
C LEU A 73 -4.90 -6.45 -0.06
N TYR A 74 -6.09 -6.61 0.52
CA TYR A 74 -7.17 -7.38 -0.07
C TYR A 74 -8.42 -6.51 -0.16
N GLY A 75 -8.98 -6.39 -1.36
CA GLY A 75 -10.13 -5.51 -1.60
C GLY A 75 -9.69 -4.12 -2.03
N GLU A 76 -10.42 -3.57 -2.99
CA GLU A 76 -10.06 -2.32 -3.68
C GLU A 76 -10.07 -1.11 -2.75
N ASN A 77 -11.03 -1.06 -1.82
CA ASN A 77 -11.11 -0.02 -0.80
C ASN A 77 -9.83 0.07 0.05
N GLY A 78 -9.12 -1.04 0.25
CA GLY A 78 -7.87 -1.06 1.00
C GLY A 78 -6.76 -0.25 0.31
N LEU A 79 -6.72 -0.27 -1.03
CA LEU A 79 -5.76 0.55 -1.78
C LEU A 79 -6.10 2.04 -1.66
N TYR A 80 -7.37 2.41 -1.78
CA TYR A 80 -7.80 3.80 -1.65
C TYR A 80 -7.51 4.38 -0.27
N GLU A 81 -7.84 3.65 0.80
CA GLU A 81 -7.56 4.07 2.18
C GLU A 81 -6.05 4.20 2.42
N LEU A 82 -5.24 3.29 1.87
CA LEU A 82 -3.80 3.38 1.97
C LEU A 82 -3.23 4.58 1.19
N ILE A 83 -3.78 4.89 0.00
CA ILE A 83 -3.38 6.06 -0.80
C ILE A 83 -3.64 7.35 -0.02
N GLU A 84 -4.82 7.50 0.59
CA GLU A 84 -5.14 8.68 1.39
C GLU A 84 -4.22 8.81 2.60
N LEU A 85 -3.92 7.71 3.28
CA LEU A 85 -2.96 7.71 4.37
C LEU A 85 -1.55 8.09 3.89
N ALA A 86 -1.10 7.55 2.75
CA ALA A 86 0.20 7.87 2.18
C ALA A 86 0.32 9.35 1.82
N LYS A 87 -0.71 9.95 1.21
CA LYS A 87 -0.75 11.39 0.93
C LYS A 87 -0.63 12.25 2.20
N ASN A 88 -1.29 11.85 3.28
CA ASN A 88 -1.24 12.58 4.55
C ASN A 88 0.14 12.57 5.23
N HIS A 89 1.01 11.64 4.84
CA HIS A 89 2.34 11.44 5.42
C HIS A 89 3.48 11.59 4.40
N ASP A 90 3.19 12.09 3.19
CA ASP A 90 4.15 12.21 2.08
C ASP A 90 4.85 10.89 1.72
N TRP A 91 4.16 9.77 1.92
CA TRP A 91 4.66 8.44 1.60
C TRP A 91 4.43 8.06 0.13
N GLN A 92 5.20 7.08 -0.31
CA GLN A 92 5.13 6.51 -1.63
C GLN A 92 4.86 5.01 -1.55
N ILE A 93 4.20 4.50 -2.58
CA ILE A 93 3.67 3.14 -2.62
C ILE A 93 4.18 2.47 -3.90
N TYR A 94 4.83 1.32 -3.74
CA TYR A 94 5.26 0.47 -4.84
C TYR A 94 4.54 -0.87 -4.78
N ASP A 95 3.99 -1.33 -5.90
CA ASP A 95 3.39 -2.65 -6.02
C ASP A 95 4.39 -3.65 -6.58
N SER A 96 4.82 -4.57 -5.72
CA SER A 96 5.77 -5.62 -6.08
C SER A 96 5.18 -6.70 -7.00
N GLY A 97 3.85 -6.79 -7.10
CA GLY A 97 3.16 -7.71 -8.00
C GLY A 97 3.12 -7.20 -9.45
N LEU A 98 3.04 -5.88 -9.63
CA LEU A 98 3.03 -5.22 -10.94
C LEU A 98 4.38 -4.63 -11.36
N ASP A 99 5.34 -4.56 -10.43
CA ASP A 99 6.64 -3.90 -10.61
C ASP A 99 6.50 -2.41 -11.00
N GLU A 100 5.53 -1.74 -10.38
CA GLU A 100 5.16 -0.36 -10.72
C GLU A 100 4.88 0.46 -9.46
N MET A 101 5.16 1.77 -9.55
CA MET A 101 4.74 2.74 -8.54
C MET A 101 3.23 2.94 -8.64
N ILE A 102 2.55 2.96 -7.50
CA ILE A 102 1.12 3.26 -7.42
C ILE A 102 0.92 4.75 -7.70
N ASP A 103 0.07 5.07 -8.67
CA ASP A 103 -0.39 6.43 -8.96
C ASP A 103 -1.33 6.88 -7.85
N LEU A 104 -0.82 7.72 -6.94
CA LEU A 104 -1.60 8.27 -5.84
C LEU A 104 -2.63 9.31 -6.34
N GLU A 105 -2.36 9.98 -7.47
CA GLU A 105 -3.20 11.06 -7.97
C GLU A 105 -4.37 10.55 -8.81
N ASN A 106 -4.17 9.43 -9.52
CA ASN A 106 -5.21 8.77 -10.32
C ASN A 106 -5.27 7.28 -9.97
N PRO A 107 -5.86 6.91 -8.81
CA PRO A 107 -5.84 5.54 -8.32
C PRO A 107 -6.44 4.48 -9.26
N GLU A 108 -7.31 4.89 -10.19
CA GLU A 108 -7.89 4.05 -11.23
C GLU A 108 -6.85 3.45 -12.21
N ASN A 109 -5.65 4.05 -12.27
CA ASN A 109 -4.55 3.54 -13.09
C ASN A 109 -3.90 2.30 -12.49
N ASN A 110 -4.11 2.01 -11.20
CA ASN A 110 -3.40 0.99 -10.43
C ASN A 110 -3.98 -0.43 -10.61
N GLY A 111 -4.27 -0.80 -11.86
CA GLY A 111 -4.79 -2.12 -12.24
C GLY A 111 -6.32 -2.24 -12.29
N TYR A 112 -7.06 -1.20 -11.87
CA TYR A 112 -8.54 -1.19 -11.89
C TYR A 112 -9.11 -1.32 -13.30
N ASP A 113 -8.60 -0.49 -14.22
CA ASP A 113 -9.09 -0.43 -15.60
C ASP A 113 -8.81 -1.75 -16.37
N ASN A 114 -7.69 -2.38 -16.08
CA ASN A 114 -7.30 -3.66 -16.65
C ASN A 114 -8.16 -4.81 -16.11
N HIS A 115 -8.43 -4.84 -14.80
CA HIS A 115 -9.28 -5.85 -14.19
C HIS A 115 -10.73 -5.77 -14.69
N ARG A 116 -11.30 -4.55 -14.75
CA ARG A 116 -12.66 -4.34 -15.26
C ARG A 116 -12.80 -4.82 -16.71
N LYS A 117 -11.86 -4.43 -17.58
CA LYS A 117 -11.83 -4.89 -18.99
C LYS A 117 -11.71 -6.41 -19.09
N TYR A 118 -10.88 -7.03 -18.27
CA TYR A 118 -10.73 -8.49 -18.22
C TYR A 118 -12.03 -9.20 -17.80
N VAL A 119 -12.69 -8.74 -16.73
CA VAL A 119 -13.97 -9.30 -16.27
C VAL A 119 -15.07 -9.11 -17.32
N GLU A 120 -15.16 -7.94 -17.96
CA GLU A 120 -16.12 -7.69 -19.04
C GLU A 120 -15.91 -8.61 -20.25
N GLN A 121 -14.67 -8.95 -20.59
CA GLN A 121 -14.36 -9.91 -21.66
C GLN A 121 -14.82 -11.34 -21.32
N ILE A 122 -14.72 -11.75 -20.05
CA ILE A 122 -15.16 -13.07 -19.60
C ILE A 122 -16.69 -13.13 -19.53
N MET A 123 -17.35 -12.07 -19.06
CA MET A 123 -18.82 -12.01 -18.93
C MET A 123 -19.57 -11.84 -20.25
N LYS A 124 -18.88 -11.49 -21.35
CA LYS A 124 -19.43 -11.42 -22.71
C LYS A 124 -19.34 -12.75 -23.47
N LYS A 125 -18.97 -13.85 -22.83
CA LYS A 125 -19.09 -15.23 -23.33
C LYS A 125 -20.38 -15.87 -22.84
#